data_AF-A0A1F5HNF8-F1
#
_entry.id   AF-A0A1F5HNF8-F1
#
_cell.length_a   1.000
_cell.length_b   1.000
_cell.length_c   1.000
_cell.angle_alpha   90.00
_cell.angle_beta   90.00
_cell.angle_gamma   90.00
#
_symmetry.space_group_name_H-M   'P 1'
#
loop_
_entity.id
_entity.type
_entity.pdbx_description
1 polymer ?
#
loop_
_entity_poly.entity_id
_entity_poly.type
_entity_poly.pdbx_seq_one_letter_code
_entity_poly.pdbx_strand_id
1 'polypeptide(L)'
;MKHKLKFRIFKIFVIGIIVALAFNLASPNFLQNDSTAQAVGDLSVDWGIGTGDVGPIFVVNNMMPGQTEERSVSVINNASTARPVGVRGVKNSETGDLATVLDIKITEGLTTLYSATLSQFFTDSSGIDGIPLSTLAPSAFTTYTFKVTFQESAENEFQNASVVFDLIAGIAFEVPAECSDMNFSGNPIFGTSGNDNIKGTNFNDLIIAFEGDDKVNGSNGDDCIIGGEDNDKLDGSNGNDVIFGNDGDDRIYGSNGNDEIDAGGGNDQVEGSNGNDDIILGSGNDKADGGNGNDYVEGSEGNDEIRGRNGNDTLFGGSDSDIARGDLGVDTCDAETEISCEL
;
A
#
# COMPACT_ATOMS: atom_id res chain seq x y z
N MET A 1 18.14 -61.67 -53.28
CA MET A 1 19.48 -61.15 -53.63
C MET A 1 19.77 -59.95 -52.76
N LYS A 2 20.98 -59.92 -52.20
CA LYS A 2 21.66 -58.90 -51.38
C LYS A 2 21.16 -57.45 -51.56
N HIS A 3 20.93 -56.74 -50.44
CA HIS A 3 21.83 -55.63 -50.05
C HIS A 3 21.65 -55.22 -48.58
N LYS A 4 22.73 -55.37 -47.80
CA LYS A 4 22.97 -54.77 -46.48
C LYS A 4 23.40 -53.31 -46.68
N LEU A 5 23.07 -52.40 -45.74
CA LEU A 5 23.94 -51.27 -45.36
C LEU A 5 23.49 -50.73 -43.98
N LYS A 6 24.15 -51.19 -42.89
CA LYS A 6 25.25 -50.53 -42.14
C LYS A 6 24.76 -49.49 -41.12
N PHE A 7 24.60 -49.97 -39.90
CA PHE A 7 24.72 -49.21 -38.65
C PHE A 7 26.08 -48.48 -38.63
N ARG A 8 26.08 -47.17 -38.38
CA ARG A 8 27.29 -46.39 -38.15
C ARG A 8 27.32 -45.98 -36.68
N ILE A 9 28.20 -46.64 -35.94
CA ILE A 9 28.66 -46.28 -34.60
C ILE A 9 29.43 -44.96 -34.73
N PHE A 10 29.05 -43.94 -33.97
CA PHE A 10 29.84 -42.73 -33.80
C PHE A 10 30.23 -42.53 -32.34
N LYS A 11 31.42 -41.95 -32.19
CA LYS A 11 32.37 -42.12 -31.11
C LYS A 11 31.98 -41.40 -29.82
N ILE A 12 32.37 -42.04 -28.71
CA ILE A 12 32.55 -41.47 -27.38
C ILE A 12 33.64 -40.39 -27.45
N PHE A 13 33.32 -39.17 -27.01
CA PHE A 13 34.29 -38.18 -26.54
C PHE A 13 33.89 -37.77 -25.13
N VAL A 14 34.89 -37.70 -24.27
CA VAL A 14 34.82 -37.60 -22.81
C VAL A 14 35.31 -36.21 -22.40
N ILE A 15 34.73 -35.69 -21.32
CA ILE A 15 35.12 -34.56 -20.46
C ILE A 15 34.83 -33.14 -20.97
N GLY A 16 33.91 -32.52 -20.23
CA GLY A 16 33.66 -31.09 -20.15
C GLY A 16 32.67 -30.85 -19.02
N ILE A 17 33.04 -31.25 -17.79
CA ILE A 17 32.29 -30.93 -16.58
C ILE A 17 32.42 -29.42 -16.36
N ILE A 18 31.38 -28.68 -16.74
CA ILE A 18 31.10 -27.37 -16.17
C ILE A 18 30.00 -27.62 -15.16
N VAL A 19 30.39 -27.79 -13.89
CA VAL A 19 29.45 -27.61 -12.78
C VAL A 19 29.16 -26.11 -12.75
N ALA A 20 28.13 -25.68 -13.46
CA ALA A 20 27.47 -24.44 -13.10
C ALA A 20 26.83 -24.72 -11.73
N LEU A 21 27.51 -24.30 -10.66
CA LEU A 21 26.81 -23.99 -9.42
C LEU A 21 25.87 -22.85 -9.77
N ALA A 22 24.67 -23.19 -10.23
CA ALA A 22 23.53 -22.33 -10.03
C ALA A 22 23.39 -22.22 -8.51
N PHE A 23 23.87 -21.12 -7.94
CA PHE A 23 23.30 -20.63 -6.71
C PHE A 23 21.82 -20.40 -7.05
N ASN A 24 20.99 -21.38 -6.70
CA ASN A 24 19.62 -21.10 -6.33
C ASN A 24 19.72 -20.10 -5.18
N LEU A 25 19.72 -18.81 -5.50
CA LEU A 25 19.04 -17.84 -4.66
C LEU A 25 17.57 -18.19 -4.83
N ALA A 26 17.15 -19.23 -4.11
CA ALA A 26 15.75 -19.36 -3.79
C ALA A 26 15.44 -18.07 -3.03
N SER A 27 14.70 -17.17 -3.68
CA SER A 27 13.95 -16.12 -3.00
C SER A 27 13.36 -16.78 -1.75
N PRO A 28 13.53 -16.20 -0.54
CA PRO A 28 12.88 -16.77 0.62
C PRO A 28 11.40 -16.89 0.28
N ASN A 29 10.91 -18.13 0.24
CA ASN A 29 9.51 -18.41 0.00
C ASN A 29 8.76 -17.88 1.23
N PHE A 30 8.32 -16.62 1.15
CA PHE A 30 7.33 -16.04 2.03
C PHE A 30 6.07 -16.87 1.96
N LEU A 31 5.42 -17.04 3.11
CA LEU A 31 4.23 -17.86 3.26
C LEU A 31 3.18 -17.45 2.21
N GLN A 32 3.04 -18.26 1.16
CA GLN A 32 1.91 -18.18 0.23
C GLN A 32 0.71 -18.83 0.91
N ASN A 33 -0.31 -18.00 1.18
CA ASN A 33 -1.59 -18.30 1.84
C ASN A 33 -1.52 -18.57 3.34
N ASP A 34 -2.07 -17.64 4.14
CA ASP A 34 -3.11 -17.86 5.16
C ASP A 34 -3.05 -16.75 6.23
N SER A 35 -4.00 -15.80 6.20
CA SER A 35 -4.44 -14.80 7.22
C SER A 35 -3.45 -14.11 8.19
N THR A 36 -2.16 -14.42 8.18
CA THR A 36 -1.21 -14.20 9.29
C THR A 36 0.12 -13.57 8.84
N ALA A 37 0.43 -13.62 7.55
CA ALA A 37 1.64 -13.02 7.01
C ALA A 37 1.30 -12.21 5.77
N GLN A 38 1.45 -10.89 5.85
CA GLN A 38 1.63 -10.08 4.67
C GLN A 38 3.07 -9.55 4.69
N ALA A 39 3.96 -10.22 3.96
CA ALA A 39 5.15 -9.55 3.46
C ALA A 39 4.65 -8.53 2.44
N VAL A 40 4.29 -7.36 2.93
CA VAL A 40 3.74 -6.26 2.13
C VAL A 40 4.92 -5.48 1.55
N GLY A 41 4.89 -5.23 0.25
CA GLY A 41 5.94 -4.52 -0.47
C GLY A 41 7.32 -5.13 -0.18
N ASP A 42 8.23 -4.32 0.35
CA ASP A 42 9.61 -4.74 0.65
C ASP A 42 9.82 -5.36 2.03
N LEU A 43 8.78 -5.44 2.88
CA LEU A 43 8.92 -6.04 4.20
C LEU A 43 8.93 -7.56 4.10
N SER A 44 9.94 -8.18 4.69
CA SER A 44 9.97 -9.61 4.94
C SER A 44 9.48 -9.90 6.35
N VAL A 45 8.43 -10.70 6.47
CA VAL A 45 7.81 -11.07 7.74
C VAL A 45 7.97 -12.57 7.97
N ASP A 46 8.59 -12.95 9.08
CA ASP A 46 8.83 -14.35 9.47
C ASP A 46 8.38 -14.61 10.90
N TRP A 47 7.31 -15.40 11.05
CA TRP A 47 6.78 -15.85 12.34
C TRP A 47 7.54 -17.04 12.96
N GLY A 48 8.56 -17.57 12.29
CA GLY A 48 9.34 -18.71 12.75
C GLY A 48 8.55 -20.03 12.78
N ILE A 49 7.41 -20.08 12.11
CA ILE A 49 6.59 -21.27 11.92
C ILE A 49 7.08 -22.04 10.68
N GLY A 50 7.23 -23.36 10.80
CA GLY A 50 7.76 -24.18 9.71
C GLY A 50 6.82 -24.20 8.49
N THR A 51 7.36 -24.46 7.30
CA THR A 51 6.56 -24.58 6.07
C THR A 51 5.52 -25.70 6.21
N GLY A 52 4.23 -25.35 6.31
CA GLY A 52 3.11 -26.30 6.40
C GLY A 52 2.25 -26.20 7.66
N ASP A 53 2.63 -25.38 8.64
CA ASP A 53 1.76 -25.02 9.77
C ASP A 53 0.90 -23.80 9.39
N VAL A 54 -0.38 -24.04 9.10
CA VAL A 54 -1.40 -23.03 8.73
C VAL A 54 -2.36 -22.72 9.88
N GLY A 55 -1.92 -22.99 11.11
CA GLY A 55 -2.72 -22.78 12.31
C GLY A 55 -2.71 -21.31 12.75
N PRO A 56 -3.74 -20.86 13.48
CA PRO A 56 -3.78 -19.50 13.98
C PRO A 56 -2.62 -19.22 14.93
N ILE A 57 -2.06 -18.01 14.88
CA ILE A 57 -0.85 -17.65 15.64
C ILE A 57 -1.08 -17.84 17.14
N PHE A 58 -2.26 -17.45 17.63
CA PHE A 58 -2.69 -17.63 19.01
C PHE A 58 -3.93 -18.52 19.11
N VAL A 59 -3.79 -19.58 19.92
CA VAL A 59 -4.90 -20.36 20.44
C VAL A 59 -4.83 -20.27 21.96
N VAL A 60 -5.58 -19.34 22.54
CA VAL A 60 -5.60 -19.13 23.98
C VAL A 60 -6.80 -19.85 24.57
N ASN A 61 -6.55 -20.91 25.32
CA ASN A 61 -7.57 -21.65 26.05
C ASN A 61 -7.01 -22.15 27.39
N ASN A 62 -7.90 -22.30 28.38
CA ASN A 62 -7.57 -22.90 29.67
C ASN A 62 -6.33 -22.32 30.39
N MET A 63 -6.01 -21.04 30.17
CA MET A 63 -4.95 -20.36 30.90
C MET A 63 -5.34 -20.17 32.36
N MET A 64 -4.42 -20.44 33.28
CA MET A 64 -4.55 -20.10 34.70
C MET A 64 -4.17 -18.64 34.93
N PRO A 65 -4.75 -17.94 35.92
CA PRO A 65 -4.41 -16.54 36.21
C PRO A 65 -2.90 -16.34 36.36
N GLY A 66 -2.37 -15.32 35.68
CA GLY A 66 -0.93 -15.02 35.60
C GLY A 66 -0.15 -15.83 34.57
N GLN A 67 -0.75 -16.82 33.89
CA GLN A 67 -0.10 -17.52 32.79
C GLN A 67 0.06 -16.61 31.57
N THR A 68 1.06 -16.93 30.76
CA THR A 68 1.43 -16.14 29.59
C THR A 68 1.67 -17.04 28.37
N GLU A 69 1.20 -16.62 27.22
CA GLU A 69 1.51 -17.17 25.90
C GLU A 69 2.32 -16.13 25.12
N GLU A 70 3.41 -16.53 24.47
CA GLU A 70 4.27 -15.63 23.71
C GLU A 70 4.48 -16.13 22.27
N ARG A 71 4.49 -15.19 21.33
CA ARG A 71 4.90 -15.41 19.94
C ARG A 71 5.77 -14.26 19.50
N SER A 72 6.68 -14.53 18.58
CA SER A 72 7.58 -13.52 18.03
C SER A 72 7.52 -13.53 16.51
N VAL A 73 7.67 -12.35 15.92
CA VAL A 73 7.81 -12.16 14.48
C VAL A 73 9.10 -11.40 14.21
N SER A 74 9.86 -11.89 13.25
CA SER A 74 11.02 -11.19 12.72
C SER A 74 10.60 -10.42 11.48
N VAL A 75 10.93 -9.13 11.44
CA VAL A 75 10.63 -8.26 10.30
C VAL A 75 11.94 -7.68 9.78
N ILE A 76 12.14 -7.75 8.48
CA ILE A 76 13.30 -7.17 7.78
C ILE A 76 12.76 -6.16 6.76
N ASN A 77 13.35 -4.97 6.74
CA ASN A 77 13.10 -3.99 5.69
C ASN A 77 14.09 -4.21 4.53
N ASN A 78 13.61 -4.65 3.37
CA ASN A 78 14.45 -4.78 2.17
C ASN A 78 14.37 -3.58 1.23
N ALA A 79 13.59 -2.55 1.56
CA ALA A 79 13.50 -1.34 0.77
C ALA A 79 14.81 -0.56 0.82
N SER A 80 14.97 0.32 -0.17
CA SER A 80 16.00 1.35 -0.21
C SER A 80 15.79 2.44 0.84
N THR A 81 14.57 2.64 1.34
CA THR A 81 14.17 3.67 2.31
C THR A 81 13.62 3.06 3.59
N ALA A 82 13.22 3.90 4.54
CA ALA A 82 12.71 3.46 5.83
C ALA A 82 11.25 2.99 5.71
N ARG A 83 10.90 1.86 6.34
CA ARG A 83 9.53 1.33 6.33
C ARG A 83 8.92 1.32 7.73
N PRO A 84 7.82 2.04 7.97
CA PRO A 84 7.03 1.89 9.19
C PRO A 84 6.42 0.50 9.27
N VAL A 85 6.56 -0.17 10.41
CA VAL A 85 5.96 -1.48 10.64
C VAL A 85 4.74 -1.34 11.55
N GLY A 86 3.66 -1.99 11.17
CA GLY A 86 2.42 -2.05 11.93
C GLY A 86 1.97 -3.47 12.22
N VAL A 87 0.96 -3.58 13.08
CA VAL A 87 0.29 -4.85 13.32
C VAL A 87 -1.22 -4.70 13.48
N ARG A 88 -1.96 -5.66 12.91
CA ARG A 88 -3.41 -5.82 13.07
C ARG A 88 -3.76 -7.15 13.73
N GLY A 89 -4.79 -7.13 14.58
CA GLY A 89 -5.37 -8.33 15.17
C GLY A 89 -6.60 -8.80 14.40
N VAL A 90 -6.61 -10.05 13.95
CA VAL A 90 -7.78 -10.67 13.29
C VAL A 90 -8.40 -11.70 14.22
N LYS A 91 -9.50 -11.32 14.88
CA LYS A 91 -10.21 -12.21 15.79
C LYS A 91 -11.01 -13.26 15.01
N ASN A 92 -10.58 -14.52 15.07
CA ASN A 92 -11.21 -15.63 14.37
C ASN A 92 -12.39 -16.21 15.15
N SER A 93 -12.24 -16.38 16.47
CA SER A 93 -13.33 -16.82 17.34
C SER A 93 -13.07 -16.45 18.78
N GLU A 94 -14.15 -16.30 19.55
CA GLU A 94 -14.12 -16.02 20.98
C GLU A 94 -15.32 -16.67 21.66
N THR A 95 -15.11 -17.11 22.90
CA THR A 95 -16.17 -17.58 23.79
C THR A 95 -16.02 -16.92 25.16
N GLY A 96 -17.15 -16.56 25.79
CA GLY A 96 -17.18 -16.04 27.16
C GLY A 96 -16.44 -14.72 27.37
N ASP A 97 -16.30 -13.89 26.32
CA ASP A 97 -15.65 -12.57 26.36
C ASP A 97 -14.24 -12.58 26.98
N LEU A 98 -13.52 -13.70 26.79
CA LEU A 98 -12.20 -13.94 27.37
C LEU A 98 -11.18 -12.84 27.02
N ALA A 99 -11.28 -12.18 25.85
CA ALA A 99 -10.37 -11.12 25.45
C ALA A 99 -10.41 -9.89 26.37
N THR A 100 -11.47 -9.72 27.17
CA THR A 100 -11.61 -8.60 28.13
C THR A 100 -10.72 -8.74 29.36
N VAL A 101 -10.28 -9.97 29.65
CA VAL A 101 -9.47 -10.35 30.82
C VAL A 101 -8.11 -10.95 30.44
N LEU A 102 -7.76 -10.86 29.16
CA LEU A 102 -6.42 -11.11 28.64
C LEU A 102 -5.76 -9.77 28.37
N ASP A 103 -4.53 -9.58 28.84
CA ASP A 103 -3.70 -8.44 28.47
C ASP A 103 -2.77 -8.84 27.34
N ILE A 104 -2.62 -7.98 26.34
CA ILE A 104 -1.61 -8.12 25.29
C ILE A 104 -0.56 -7.04 25.44
N LYS A 105 0.70 -7.45 25.36
CA LYS A 105 1.87 -6.57 25.39
C LYS A 105 2.74 -6.86 24.18
N ILE A 106 3.10 -5.80 23.45
CA ILE A 106 3.98 -5.87 22.28
C ILE A 106 5.30 -5.18 22.63
N THR A 107 6.41 -5.88 22.44
CA THR A 107 7.75 -5.37 22.76
C THR A 107 8.73 -5.53 21.62
N GLU A 108 9.62 -4.55 21.49
CA GLU A 108 10.84 -4.62 20.70
C GLU A 108 12.04 -4.63 21.65
N GLY A 109 12.69 -5.79 21.80
CA GLY A 109 13.71 -5.98 22.83
C GLY A 109 13.16 -5.73 24.24
N LEU A 110 13.62 -4.66 24.90
CA LEU A 110 13.16 -4.26 26.24
C LEU A 110 12.10 -3.15 26.21
N THR A 111 11.84 -2.56 25.04
CA THR A 111 10.91 -1.45 24.87
C THR A 111 9.49 -1.99 24.72
N THR A 112 8.54 -1.41 25.44
CA THR A 112 7.10 -1.70 25.25
C THR A 112 6.55 -0.72 24.24
N LEU A 113 6.04 -1.25 23.13
CA LEU A 113 5.46 -0.46 22.04
C LEU A 113 3.95 -0.29 22.23
N TYR A 114 3.28 -1.35 22.70
CA TYR A 114 1.85 -1.35 22.96
C TYR A 114 1.51 -2.24 24.15
N SER A 115 0.49 -1.84 24.92
CA SER A 115 -0.02 -2.63 26.05
C SER A 115 -1.46 -2.25 26.34
N ALA A 116 -2.38 -3.20 26.26
CA ALA A 116 -3.79 -3.03 26.59
C ALA A 116 -4.45 -4.38 26.89
N THR A 117 -5.76 -4.40 27.12
CA THR A 117 -6.53 -5.65 27.05
C THR A 117 -6.58 -6.15 25.61
N LEU A 118 -6.69 -7.46 25.41
CA LEU A 118 -6.77 -8.07 24.08
C LEU A 118 -8.03 -7.60 23.34
N SER A 119 -9.12 -7.36 24.07
CA SER A 119 -10.33 -6.75 23.49
C SER A 119 -10.04 -5.34 22.96
N GLN A 120 -9.31 -4.51 23.70
CA GLN A 120 -8.95 -3.16 23.26
C GLN A 120 -8.00 -3.19 22.07
N PHE A 121 -7.05 -4.13 22.05
CA PHE A 121 -6.16 -4.34 20.90
C PHE A 121 -6.92 -4.62 19.61
N PHE A 122 -7.97 -5.45 19.64
CA PHE A 122 -8.79 -5.67 18.44
C PHE A 122 -9.55 -4.42 18.00
N THR A 123 -9.89 -3.52 18.91
CA THR A 123 -10.50 -2.22 18.57
C THR A 123 -9.47 -1.24 18.02
N ASP A 124 -8.32 -1.11 18.68
CA ASP A 124 -7.27 -0.16 18.28
C ASP A 124 -6.63 -0.56 16.94
N SER A 125 -6.61 -1.86 16.63
CA SER A 125 -5.99 -2.40 15.42
C SER A 125 -6.98 -2.73 14.29
N SER A 126 -8.25 -2.34 14.43
CA SER A 126 -9.27 -2.59 13.40
C SER A 126 -9.15 -1.67 12.18
N GLY A 127 -8.49 -0.51 12.35
CA GLY A 127 -8.20 0.40 11.26
C GLY A 127 -7.23 -0.21 10.25
N ILE A 128 -7.26 0.30 9.03
CA ILE A 128 -6.36 -0.13 7.95
C ILE A 128 -4.89 0.11 8.30
N ASP A 129 -4.62 1.19 9.06
CA ASP A 129 -3.31 1.58 9.62
C ASP A 129 -2.75 0.57 10.64
N GLY A 130 -3.64 -0.15 11.33
CA GLY A 130 -3.29 -0.99 12.47
C GLY A 130 -2.64 -0.22 13.62
N ILE A 131 -1.94 -0.93 14.50
CA ILE A 131 -1.13 -0.32 15.56
C ILE A 131 0.28 -0.10 15.02
N PRO A 132 0.80 1.14 14.98
CA PRO A 132 2.17 1.40 14.60
C PRO A 132 3.14 0.83 15.65
N LEU A 133 4.23 0.23 15.18
CA LEU A 133 5.30 -0.34 16.00
C LEU A 133 6.56 0.51 15.92
N SER A 134 7.55 0.13 15.11
CA SER A 134 8.76 0.92 14.85
C SER A 134 8.98 1.11 13.34
N THR A 135 9.73 2.15 13.00
CA THR A 135 10.16 2.41 11.62
C THR A 135 11.55 1.81 11.41
N LEU A 136 11.65 0.86 10.49
CA LEU A 136 12.89 0.17 10.20
C LEU A 136 13.68 0.92 9.12
N ALA A 137 14.92 1.27 9.43
CA ALA A 137 15.86 1.79 8.43
C ALA A 137 16.12 0.75 7.30
N PRO A 138 16.65 1.17 6.14
CA PRO A 138 17.00 0.25 5.06
C PRO A 138 17.89 -0.91 5.53
N SER A 139 17.58 -2.14 5.10
CA SER A 139 18.27 -3.38 5.52
C SER A 139 18.24 -3.69 7.02
N ALA A 140 17.51 -2.92 7.84
CA ALA A 140 17.38 -3.22 9.26
C ALA A 140 16.43 -4.41 9.46
N PHE A 141 16.68 -5.15 10.54
CA PHE A 141 15.77 -6.18 11.01
C PHE A 141 15.49 -5.98 12.49
N THR A 142 14.30 -6.41 12.92
CA THR A 142 13.90 -6.43 14.32
C THR A 142 13.06 -7.67 14.61
N THR A 143 12.87 -7.96 15.90
CA THR A 143 11.96 -8.99 16.35
C THR A 143 10.97 -8.37 17.34
N TYR A 144 9.69 -8.46 17.01
CA TYR A 144 8.62 -8.09 17.93
C TYR A 144 8.14 -9.32 18.69
N THR A 145 7.95 -9.17 19.99
CA THR A 145 7.36 -10.21 20.84
C THR A 145 5.99 -9.77 21.30
N PHE A 146 5.00 -10.63 21.03
CA PHE A 146 3.63 -10.52 21.47
C PHE A 146 3.44 -11.43 22.66
N LYS A 147 3.09 -10.85 23.80
CA LYS A 147 2.85 -11.57 25.05
C LYS A 147 1.40 -11.38 25.45
N VAL A 148 0.64 -12.46 25.46
CA VAL A 148 -0.72 -12.49 26.01
C VAL A 148 -0.64 -13.03 27.43
N THR A 149 -1.23 -12.32 28.39
CA THR A 149 -1.23 -12.67 29.82
C THR A 149 -2.66 -12.77 30.31
N PHE A 150 -3.01 -13.86 30.99
CA PHE A 150 -4.30 -13.93 31.67
C PHE A 150 -4.24 -13.19 32.99
N GLN A 151 -5.12 -12.20 33.17
CA GLN A 151 -5.07 -11.29 34.31
C GLN A 151 -5.16 -12.07 35.64
N GLU A 152 -4.30 -11.72 36.60
CA GLU A 152 -4.32 -12.36 37.93
C GLU A 152 -5.63 -12.10 38.69
N SER A 153 -6.31 -11.00 38.37
CA SER A 153 -7.61 -10.64 38.93
C SER A 153 -8.80 -11.39 38.34
N ALA A 154 -8.60 -12.15 37.25
CA ALA A 154 -9.69 -12.86 36.58
C ALA A 154 -10.13 -14.08 37.41
N GLU A 155 -11.45 -14.25 37.56
CA GLU A 155 -12.04 -15.35 38.32
C GLU A 155 -12.22 -16.62 37.45
N ASN A 156 -12.66 -17.73 38.08
CA ASN A 156 -12.87 -19.02 37.41
C ASN A 156 -14.02 -19.02 36.37
N GLU A 157 -14.69 -17.89 36.13
CA GLU A 157 -15.81 -17.80 35.19
C GLU A 157 -15.40 -18.07 33.73
N PHE A 158 -14.13 -17.85 33.40
CA PHE A 158 -13.56 -18.08 32.07
C PHE A 158 -13.05 -19.52 31.85
N GLN A 159 -13.40 -20.45 32.73
CA GLN A 159 -13.00 -21.86 32.58
C GLN A 159 -13.63 -22.46 31.31
N ASN A 160 -12.80 -23.06 30.45
CA ASN A 160 -13.15 -23.54 29.09
C ASN A 160 -13.45 -22.44 28.06
N ALA A 161 -13.28 -21.16 28.41
CA ALA A 161 -13.31 -20.09 27.43
C ALA A 161 -12.07 -20.17 26.53
N SER A 162 -12.22 -19.70 25.30
CA SER A 162 -11.15 -19.65 24.32
C SER A 162 -11.26 -18.42 23.43
N VAL A 163 -10.11 -17.86 23.07
CA VAL A 163 -9.98 -16.90 21.98
C VAL A 163 -8.94 -17.41 20.99
N VAL A 164 -9.28 -17.33 19.71
CA VAL A 164 -8.41 -17.70 18.60
C VAL A 164 -8.30 -16.50 17.70
N PHE A 165 -7.08 -16.08 17.41
CA PHE A 165 -6.84 -14.92 16.58
C PHE A 165 -5.51 -15.02 15.85
N ASP A 166 -5.45 -14.30 14.74
CA ASP A 166 -4.28 -14.10 13.92
C ASP A 166 -3.73 -12.69 14.12
N LEU A 167 -2.47 -12.53 13.76
CA LEU A 167 -1.79 -11.24 13.70
C LEU A 167 -1.33 -11.03 12.27
N ILE A 168 -1.58 -9.84 11.74
CA ILE A 168 -1.04 -9.39 10.46
C ILE A 168 0.00 -8.33 10.78
N ALA A 169 1.28 -8.67 10.64
CA ALA A 169 2.36 -7.69 10.63
C ALA A 169 2.65 -7.27 9.19
N GLY A 170 2.88 -5.98 8.97
CA GLY A 170 3.10 -5.42 7.63
C GLY A 170 3.50 -3.96 7.71
N ILE A 171 3.34 -3.25 6.58
CA ILE A 171 3.60 -1.81 6.54
C ILE A 171 2.50 -1.10 7.31
N ALA A 172 2.89 -0.25 8.28
CA ALA A 172 1.98 0.73 8.87
C ALA A 172 1.92 1.94 7.94
N PHE A 173 0.74 2.51 7.79
CA PHE A 173 0.56 3.72 6.99
C PHE A 173 -0.49 4.59 7.70
N GLU A 174 -0.47 5.88 7.44
CA GLU A 174 -1.51 6.80 7.86
C GLU A 174 -2.26 7.22 6.61
N VAL A 175 -3.53 6.82 6.51
CA VAL A 175 -4.36 7.19 5.35
C VAL A 175 -4.50 8.72 5.28
N PRO A 176 -4.23 9.34 4.11
CA PRO A 176 -4.50 10.76 3.89
C PRO A 176 -5.92 11.13 4.31
N ALA A 177 -6.11 12.35 4.81
CA ALA A 177 -7.41 12.77 5.34
C ALA A 177 -8.50 12.71 4.26
N GLU A 178 -8.12 13.01 3.03
CA GLU A 178 -8.90 12.98 1.79
C GLU A 178 -9.42 11.56 1.51
N CYS A 179 -8.61 10.55 1.84
CA CYS A 179 -8.95 9.14 1.67
C CYS A 179 -9.67 8.53 2.90
N SER A 180 -9.77 9.25 4.02
CA SER A 180 -10.18 8.67 5.31
C SER A 180 -11.67 8.29 5.39
N ASP A 181 -12.52 8.93 4.60
CA ASP A 181 -13.96 8.66 4.53
C ASP A 181 -14.31 7.53 3.54
N MET A 182 -13.33 7.02 2.78
CA MET A 182 -13.54 5.98 1.78
C MET A 182 -13.72 4.61 2.44
N ASN A 183 -14.70 3.84 1.94
CA ASN A 183 -14.96 2.48 2.42
C ASN A 183 -14.17 1.45 1.61
N PHE A 184 -12.89 1.29 1.95
CA PHE A 184 -12.01 0.35 1.27
C PHE A 184 -12.46 -1.10 1.38
N SER A 185 -12.39 -1.80 0.27
CA SER A 185 -12.76 -3.20 0.13
C SER A 185 -11.51 -4.07 0.19
N GLY A 186 -11.21 -4.59 1.39
CA GLY A 186 -10.10 -5.53 1.59
C GLY A 186 -8.87 -4.90 2.24
N ASN A 187 -7.70 -5.45 1.94
CA ASN A 187 -6.44 -4.93 2.45
C ASN A 187 -5.83 -3.97 1.41
N PRO A 188 -5.05 -2.97 1.84
CA PRO A 188 -4.35 -2.11 0.90
C PRO A 188 -3.41 -2.89 -0.02
N ILE A 189 -3.24 -2.35 -1.21
CA ILE A 189 -2.36 -2.87 -2.25
C ILE A 189 -1.08 -2.03 -2.19
N PHE A 190 0.06 -2.71 -2.11
CA PHE A 190 1.34 -2.04 -1.97
C PHE A 190 2.31 -2.50 -3.05
N GLY A 191 3.02 -1.54 -3.64
CA GLY A 191 4.22 -1.75 -4.44
C GLY A 191 5.45 -1.98 -3.58
N THR A 192 6.62 -1.76 -4.18
CA THR A 192 7.96 -2.01 -3.67
C THR A 192 8.83 -0.79 -3.92
N SER A 193 10.10 -0.83 -3.51
CA SER A 193 11.03 0.27 -3.80
C SER A 193 11.57 0.25 -5.24
N GLY A 194 10.84 -0.33 -6.18
CA GLY A 194 11.25 -0.41 -7.57
C GLY A 194 10.05 -0.54 -8.48
N ASN A 195 10.27 -0.31 -9.76
CA ASN A 195 9.20 -0.14 -10.74
C ASN A 195 8.19 -1.30 -10.78
N ASP A 196 6.96 -0.98 -10.40
CA ASP A 196 5.84 -1.88 -10.28
C ASP A 196 4.78 -1.64 -11.36
N ASN A 197 3.94 -2.66 -11.53
CA ASN A 197 2.75 -2.58 -12.37
C ASN A 197 1.57 -3.08 -11.54
N ILE A 198 0.90 -2.12 -10.92
CA ILE A 198 -0.13 -2.33 -9.91
C ILE A 198 -1.49 -2.16 -10.57
N LYS A 199 -2.39 -3.07 -10.22
CA LYS A 199 -3.77 -3.00 -10.65
C LYS A 199 -4.70 -3.23 -9.46
N GLY A 200 -5.62 -2.31 -9.26
CA GLY A 200 -6.72 -2.43 -8.31
C GLY A 200 -7.74 -3.50 -8.71
N THR A 201 -8.85 -3.48 -8.00
CA THR A 201 -9.92 -4.47 -8.02
C THR A 201 -11.13 -3.93 -8.78
N ASN A 202 -12.36 -4.18 -8.33
CA ASN A 202 -13.54 -3.52 -8.87
C ASN A 202 -14.32 -2.79 -7.76
N PHE A 203 -13.63 -2.53 -6.66
CA PHE A 203 -14.13 -1.90 -5.47
C PHE A 203 -13.09 -0.89 -5.02
N ASN A 204 -13.50 0.03 -4.16
CA ASN A 204 -12.63 1.05 -3.58
C ASN A 204 -11.37 0.43 -2.98
N ASP A 205 -10.21 0.78 -3.53
CA ASP A 205 -8.90 0.30 -3.12
C ASP A 205 -8.06 1.42 -2.52
N LEU A 206 -7.17 1.05 -1.59
CA LEU A 206 -6.07 1.90 -1.15
C LEU A 206 -4.80 1.34 -1.77
N ILE A 207 -4.17 2.10 -2.65
CA ILE A 207 -3.00 1.69 -3.43
C ILE A 207 -1.82 2.62 -3.09
N ILE A 208 -0.69 2.03 -2.71
CA ILE A 208 0.54 2.75 -2.35
C ILE A 208 1.69 2.14 -3.15
N ALA A 209 2.24 2.86 -4.12
CA ALA A 209 3.23 2.33 -5.04
C ALA A 209 4.67 2.36 -4.46
N PHE A 210 4.98 3.39 -3.68
CA PHE A 210 6.25 3.65 -2.99
C PHE A 210 7.30 4.37 -3.84
N GLU A 211 8.38 3.70 -4.23
CA GLU A 211 9.46 4.36 -4.98
C GLU A 211 9.70 3.63 -6.28
N GLY A 212 10.23 4.37 -7.26
CA GLY A 212 10.55 3.86 -8.58
C GLY A 212 9.44 4.19 -9.57
N ASP A 213 9.79 4.26 -10.87
CA ASP A 213 8.80 4.68 -11.88
C ASP A 213 7.69 3.62 -12.05
N ASP A 214 6.55 3.85 -11.42
CA ASP A 214 5.46 2.89 -11.26
C ASP A 214 4.36 3.08 -12.30
N LYS A 215 3.55 2.02 -12.46
CA LYS A 215 2.32 2.05 -13.27
C LYS A 215 1.18 1.55 -12.44
N VAL A 216 0.24 2.43 -12.12
CA VAL A 216 -0.91 2.12 -11.30
C VAL A 216 -2.19 2.31 -12.11
N ASN A 217 -3.13 1.37 -11.96
CA ASN A 217 -4.48 1.46 -12.50
C ASN A 217 -5.50 1.07 -11.42
N GLY A 218 -6.31 2.04 -10.94
CA GLY A 218 -7.33 1.86 -9.90
C GLY A 218 -8.42 0.86 -10.30
N SER A 219 -8.81 0.90 -11.58
CA SER A 219 -9.83 0.05 -12.22
C SER A 219 -11.27 0.55 -12.05
N ASN A 220 -12.00 0.06 -11.05
CA ASN A 220 -13.36 0.54 -10.77
C ASN A 220 -13.51 0.71 -9.26
N GLY A 221 -14.35 1.65 -8.87
CA GLY A 221 -14.56 1.98 -7.47
C GLY A 221 -13.92 3.32 -7.21
N ASP A 222 -14.31 3.98 -6.12
CA ASP A 222 -13.64 5.21 -5.71
C ASP A 222 -12.32 4.78 -5.05
N ASP A 223 -11.19 5.04 -5.69
CA ASP A 223 -9.86 4.53 -5.30
C ASP A 223 -8.99 5.65 -4.69
N CYS A 224 -8.17 5.31 -3.70
CA CYS A 224 -7.12 6.18 -3.16
C CYS A 224 -5.76 5.67 -3.65
N ILE A 225 -5.09 6.45 -4.50
CA ILE A 225 -3.84 6.09 -5.15
C ILE A 225 -2.74 7.03 -4.68
N ILE A 226 -1.64 6.46 -4.19
CA ILE A 226 -0.42 7.18 -3.80
C ILE A 226 0.72 6.61 -4.65
N GLY A 227 1.25 7.42 -5.57
CA GLY A 227 2.41 7.08 -6.42
C GLY A 227 3.66 6.96 -5.57
N GLY A 228 4.18 8.10 -5.13
CA GLY A 228 5.28 8.18 -4.17
C GLY A 228 6.47 8.92 -4.76
N GLU A 229 7.69 8.41 -4.61
CA GLU A 229 8.86 9.06 -5.21
C GLU A 229 9.13 8.48 -6.61
N ASP A 230 9.74 9.31 -7.49
CA ASP A 230 10.08 9.01 -8.89
C ASP A 230 8.91 9.16 -9.87
N ASN A 231 9.12 8.88 -11.17
CA ASN A 231 8.21 9.34 -12.22
C ASN A 231 7.13 8.30 -12.50
N ASP A 232 5.93 8.54 -12.00
CA ASP A 232 4.85 7.57 -12.04
C ASP A 232 3.91 7.75 -13.22
N LYS A 233 3.18 6.67 -13.50
CA LYS A 233 1.97 6.72 -14.30
C LYS A 233 0.79 6.22 -13.48
N LEU A 234 -0.10 7.13 -13.12
CA LEU A 234 -1.25 6.87 -12.27
C LEU A 234 -2.55 7.05 -13.08
N ASP A 235 -3.49 6.13 -12.93
CA ASP A 235 -4.76 6.10 -13.67
C ASP A 235 -5.88 5.63 -12.72
N GLY A 236 -6.76 6.55 -12.30
CA GLY A 236 -7.91 6.26 -11.43
C GLY A 236 -8.95 5.35 -12.11
N SER A 237 -9.15 5.58 -13.40
CA SER A 237 -10.04 4.82 -14.31
C SER A 237 -11.54 5.08 -14.15
N ASN A 238 -12.23 4.47 -13.19
CA ASN A 238 -13.67 4.71 -13.01
C ASN A 238 -14.00 4.80 -11.53
N GLY A 239 -14.59 5.91 -11.12
CA GLY A 239 -14.84 6.19 -9.71
C GLY A 239 -14.56 7.66 -9.46
N ASN A 240 -14.95 8.16 -8.30
CA ASN A 240 -14.43 9.45 -7.85
C ASN A 240 -13.14 9.15 -7.09
N ASP A 241 -12.01 9.28 -7.76
CA ASP A 241 -10.73 8.82 -7.26
C ASP A 241 -9.98 9.95 -6.54
N VAL A 242 -9.14 9.59 -5.57
CA VAL A 242 -8.19 10.49 -4.92
C VAL A 242 -6.78 10.04 -5.30
N ILE A 243 -6.01 10.89 -5.98
CA ILE A 243 -4.70 10.53 -6.54
C ILE A 243 -3.64 11.51 -6.07
N PHE A 244 -2.60 10.96 -5.43
CA PHE A 244 -1.39 11.68 -5.02
C PHE A 244 -0.20 11.21 -5.87
N GLY A 245 0.38 12.08 -6.69
CA GLY A 245 1.65 11.85 -7.38
C GLY A 245 2.82 11.81 -6.38
N ASN A 246 2.95 12.89 -5.61
CA ASN A 246 4.08 13.22 -4.74
C ASN A 246 5.31 13.66 -5.55
N ASP A 247 6.53 13.20 -5.24
CA ASP A 247 7.74 13.75 -5.83
C ASP A 247 8.09 12.98 -7.13
N GLY A 248 8.11 13.62 -8.29
CA GLY A 248 8.40 12.99 -9.57
C GLY A 248 7.87 13.77 -10.76
N ASP A 249 8.37 13.55 -11.99
CA ASP A 249 7.70 14.05 -13.20
C ASP A 249 6.57 13.07 -13.60
N ASP A 250 5.38 13.21 -13.02
CA ASP A 250 4.30 12.24 -13.09
C ASP A 250 3.39 12.39 -14.31
N ARG A 251 2.68 11.30 -14.62
CA ARG A 251 1.56 11.29 -15.57
C ARG A 251 0.32 10.75 -14.88
N ILE A 252 -0.64 11.63 -14.62
CA ILE A 252 -1.84 11.33 -13.87
C ILE A 252 -3.08 11.45 -14.76
N TYR A 253 -3.96 10.45 -14.69
CA TYR A 253 -5.23 10.40 -15.39
C TYR A 253 -6.36 10.14 -14.38
N GLY A 254 -7.24 11.12 -14.15
CA GLY A 254 -8.45 10.92 -13.34
C GLY A 254 -9.41 9.93 -14.02
N SER A 255 -9.70 10.22 -15.29
CA SER A 255 -10.48 9.40 -16.23
C SER A 255 -12.00 9.56 -16.15
N ASN A 256 -12.72 8.86 -15.27
CA ASN A 256 -14.18 8.98 -15.20
C ASN A 256 -14.64 9.09 -13.76
N GLY A 257 -15.32 10.19 -13.45
CA GLY A 257 -15.82 10.49 -12.12
C GLY A 257 -15.26 11.84 -11.71
N ASN A 258 -15.71 12.36 -10.57
CA ASN A 258 -15.20 13.63 -10.07
C ASN A 258 -13.96 13.30 -9.24
N ASP A 259 -12.78 13.56 -9.78
CA ASP A 259 -11.53 13.13 -9.18
C ASP A 259 -10.86 14.26 -8.39
N GLU A 260 -10.16 13.91 -7.30
CA GLU A 260 -9.29 14.80 -6.54
C GLU A 260 -7.84 14.39 -6.80
N ILE A 261 -7.04 15.30 -7.38
CA ILE A 261 -5.70 15.01 -7.84
C ILE A 261 -4.73 16.03 -7.27
N ASP A 262 -3.74 15.55 -6.52
CA ASP A 262 -2.56 16.32 -6.10
C ASP A 262 -1.34 15.71 -6.80
N ALA A 263 -0.78 16.43 -7.78
CA ALA A 263 0.37 15.94 -8.53
C ALA A 263 1.67 15.99 -7.71
N GLY A 264 1.77 16.90 -6.73
CA GLY A 264 2.93 17.00 -5.86
C GLY A 264 4.06 17.86 -6.43
N GLY A 265 5.27 17.30 -6.55
CA GLY A 265 6.47 18.04 -6.93
C GLY A 265 7.19 17.43 -8.11
N GLY A 266 7.40 18.18 -9.17
CA GLY A 266 8.09 17.74 -10.38
C GLY A 266 7.52 18.46 -11.58
N ASN A 267 7.72 17.98 -12.81
CA ASN A 267 7.06 18.57 -13.99
C ASN A 267 5.98 17.60 -14.48
N ASP A 268 4.78 17.82 -13.97
CA ASP A 268 3.67 16.88 -14.05
C ASP A 268 2.80 17.08 -15.28
N GLN A 269 2.13 15.99 -15.66
CA GLN A 269 1.12 15.96 -16.72
C GLN A 269 -0.15 15.33 -16.19
N VAL A 270 -1.20 16.14 -16.00
CA VAL A 270 -2.48 15.72 -15.44
C VAL A 270 -3.61 15.87 -16.46
N GLU A 271 -4.45 14.84 -16.60
CA GLU A 271 -5.70 14.88 -17.37
C GLU A 271 -6.88 14.40 -16.50
N GLY A 272 -7.78 15.32 -16.10
CA GLY A 272 -8.98 14.99 -15.31
C GLY A 272 -9.98 14.14 -16.11
N SER A 273 -10.15 14.49 -17.39
CA SER A 273 -10.96 13.79 -18.40
C SER A 273 -12.47 13.97 -18.29
N ASN A 274 -13.20 13.23 -17.45
CA ASN A 274 -14.66 13.36 -17.36
C ASN A 274 -15.10 13.41 -15.91
N GLY A 275 -15.76 14.50 -15.53
CA GLY A 275 -16.13 14.75 -14.15
C GLY A 275 -15.95 16.21 -13.85
N ASN A 276 -16.38 16.64 -12.66
CA ASN A 276 -15.92 17.91 -12.13
C ASN A 276 -14.70 17.59 -11.27
N ASP A 277 -13.52 17.86 -11.79
CA ASP A 277 -12.27 17.42 -11.17
C ASP A 277 -11.64 18.56 -10.34
N ASP A 278 -10.97 18.21 -9.25
CA ASP A 278 -10.19 19.13 -8.41
C ASP A 278 -8.70 18.76 -8.56
N ILE A 279 -7.92 19.63 -9.22
CA ILE A 279 -6.56 19.35 -9.62
C ILE A 279 -5.61 20.39 -9.02
N ILE A 280 -4.64 19.93 -8.25
CA ILE A 280 -3.52 20.72 -7.72
C ILE A 280 -2.24 20.17 -8.34
N LEU A 281 -1.46 21.02 -9.02
CA LEU A 281 -0.23 20.61 -9.70
C LEU A 281 1.01 20.69 -8.79
N GLY A 282 0.99 21.58 -7.80
CA GLY A 282 2.05 21.67 -6.79
C GLY A 282 3.29 22.43 -7.30
N SER A 283 4.48 21.87 -7.16
CA SER A 283 5.72 22.59 -7.51
C SER A 283 6.32 22.05 -8.79
N GLY A 284 6.55 22.89 -9.81
CA GLY A 284 6.88 22.33 -11.10
C GLY A 284 6.94 23.27 -12.28
N ASN A 285 6.88 22.70 -13.48
CA ASN A 285 6.38 23.41 -14.66
C ASN A 285 5.41 22.45 -15.32
N ASP A 286 4.15 22.61 -14.98
CA ASP A 286 3.19 21.54 -15.09
C ASP A 286 2.27 21.74 -16.28
N LYS A 287 1.57 20.67 -16.65
CA LYS A 287 0.55 20.69 -17.68
C LYS A 287 -0.71 20.01 -17.18
N ALA A 288 -1.80 20.75 -17.21
CA ALA A 288 -3.11 20.24 -16.82
C ALA A 288 -4.15 20.40 -17.92
N ASP A 289 -5.01 19.39 -18.01
CA ASP A 289 -6.21 19.41 -18.84
C ASP A 289 -7.39 18.90 -18.01
N GLY A 290 -8.32 19.79 -17.63
CA GLY A 290 -9.50 19.47 -16.81
C GLY A 290 -10.40 18.48 -17.53
N GLY A 291 -10.87 18.84 -18.73
CA GLY A 291 -11.53 17.89 -19.62
C GLY A 291 -13.00 18.21 -19.83
N ASN A 292 -13.89 17.35 -19.33
CA ASN A 292 -15.33 17.52 -19.44
C ASN A 292 -15.94 17.66 -18.05
N GLY A 293 -16.49 18.81 -17.75
CA GLY A 293 -17.16 19.11 -16.49
C GLY A 293 -16.74 20.49 -16.01
N ASN A 294 -17.15 20.88 -14.82
CA ASN A 294 -16.73 22.16 -14.26
C ASN A 294 -15.53 21.89 -13.36
N ASP A 295 -14.34 22.14 -13.87
CA ASP A 295 -13.10 21.71 -13.22
C ASP A 295 -12.50 22.85 -12.39
N TYR A 296 -11.82 22.49 -11.31
CA TYR A 296 -10.92 23.37 -10.56
C TYR A 296 -9.49 22.93 -10.83
N VAL A 297 -8.63 23.86 -11.25
CA VAL A 297 -7.21 23.59 -11.46
C VAL A 297 -6.35 24.69 -10.86
N GLU A 298 -5.38 24.32 -10.03
CA GLU A 298 -4.41 25.21 -9.39
C GLU A 298 -2.96 24.79 -9.72
N GLY A 299 -2.23 25.65 -10.44
CA GLY A 299 -0.84 25.42 -10.86
C GLY A 299 0.18 25.50 -9.72
N SER A 300 -0.08 26.35 -8.72
CA SER A 300 0.78 26.53 -7.54
C SER A 300 2.14 27.19 -7.82
N GLU A 301 3.28 26.50 -7.75
CA GLU A 301 4.60 27.09 -8.00
C GLU A 301 5.14 26.61 -9.34
N GLY A 302 5.26 27.45 -10.37
CA GLY A 302 5.79 26.96 -11.63
C GLY A 302 5.55 27.86 -12.83
N ASN A 303 6.00 27.46 -14.01
CA ASN A 303 5.47 28.05 -15.24
C ASN A 303 4.52 27.03 -15.87
N ASP A 304 3.23 27.19 -15.58
CA ASP A 304 2.26 26.14 -15.81
C ASP A 304 1.41 26.40 -17.05
N GLU A 305 0.96 25.31 -17.69
CA GLU A 305 0.05 25.34 -18.83
C GLU A 305 -1.24 24.60 -18.47
N ILE A 306 -2.29 25.37 -18.17
CA ILE A 306 -3.58 24.88 -17.68
C ILE A 306 -4.66 25.06 -18.74
N ARG A 307 -5.49 24.02 -18.91
CA ARG A 307 -6.62 24.04 -19.84
C ARG A 307 -7.88 23.45 -19.21
N GLY A 308 -8.99 24.20 -19.22
CA GLY A 308 -10.30 23.74 -18.72
C GLY A 308 -11.02 22.79 -19.69
N ARG A 309 -11.03 23.14 -20.98
CA ARG A 309 -11.75 22.44 -22.06
C ARG A 309 -13.26 22.69 -22.04
N ASN A 310 -14.08 21.74 -21.56
CA ASN A 310 -15.54 21.80 -21.70
C ASN A 310 -16.18 21.94 -20.32
N GLY A 311 -16.91 23.02 -20.10
CA GLY A 311 -17.65 23.28 -18.87
C GLY A 311 -17.31 24.66 -18.34
N ASN A 312 -17.72 24.96 -17.12
CA ASN A 312 -17.45 26.26 -16.51
C ASN A 312 -16.32 26.07 -15.51
N ASP A 313 -15.10 26.35 -15.93
CA ASP A 313 -13.90 25.97 -15.21
C ASP A 313 -13.38 27.11 -14.34
N THR A 314 -12.60 26.76 -13.31
CA THR A 314 -11.89 27.71 -12.46
C THR A 314 -10.41 27.37 -12.49
N LEU A 315 -9.60 28.24 -13.08
CA LEU A 315 -8.19 27.98 -13.41
C LEU A 315 -7.29 29.03 -12.74
N PHE A 316 -6.46 28.60 -11.79
CA PHE A 316 -5.48 29.45 -11.10
C PHE A 316 -4.07 29.04 -11.53
N GLY A 317 -3.30 29.96 -12.11
CA GLY A 317 -1.89 29.72 -12.45
C GLY A 317 -1.02 29.58 -11.21
N GLY A 318 -1.16 30.50 -10.26
CA GLY A 318 -0.37 30.50 -9.03
C GLY A 318 0.76 31.51 -9.09
N SER A 319 1.98 31.07 -8.78
CA SER A 319 3.19 31.88 -8.78
C SER A 319 4.00 31.64 -10.05
N ASP A 320 4.73 32.67 -10.47
CA ASP A 320 5.61 32.71 -11.65
C ASP A 320 4.92 33.10 -12.97
N SER A 321 4.92 32.31 -14.04
CA SER A 321 4.45 32.79 -15.34
C SER A 321 3.63 31.75 -16.06
N ASP A 322 2.32 31.88 -15.92
CA ASP A 322 1.38 30.83 -16.27
C ASP A 322 0.54 31.15 -17.51
N ILE A 323 0.00 30.08 -18.09
CA ILE A 323 -0.95 30.12 -19.19
C ILE A 323 -2.21 29.36 -18.78
N ALA A 324 -3.33 30.07 -18.64
CA ALA A 324 -4.64 29.47 -18.41
C ALA A 324 -5.52 29.60 -19.67
N ARG A 325 -6.19 28.49 -20.04
CA ARG A 325 -7.11 28.43 -21.16
C ARG A 325 -8.45 27.78 -20.76
N GLY A 326 -9.52 28.57 -20.66
CA GLY A 326 -10.86 28.04 -20.37
C GLY A 326 -11.43 27.17 -21.50
N ASP A 327 -11.48 27.74 -22.72
CA ASP A 327 -12.09 27.16 -23.93
C ASP A 327 -13.62 27.21 -24.00
N LEU A 328 -14.33 26.11 -23.77
CA LEU A 328 -15.77 25.98 -24.01
C LEU A 328 -16.57 26.03 -22.70
N GLY A 329 -17.01 27.23 -22.33
CA GLY A 329 -18.06 27.44 -21.35
C GLY A 329 -18.03 28.85 -20.81
N VAL A 330 -18.12 29.00 -19.49
CA VAL A 330 -17.95 30.28 -18.79
C VAL A 330 -16.90 30.07 -17.72
N ASP A 331 -15.69 30.49 -18.05
CA ASP A 331 -14.50 30.09 -17.30
C ASP A 331 -13.95 31.27 -16.48
N THR A 332 -13.56 31.00 -15.24
CA THR A 332 -12.85 31.95 -14.37
C THR A 332 -11.37 31.60 -14.41
N CYS A 333 -10.52 32.57 -14.75
CA CYS A 333 -9.07 32.36 -14.81
C CYS A 333 -8.34 33.44 -14.01
N ASP A 334 -7.23 33.08 -13.37
CA ASP A 334 -6.27 33.99 -12.76
C ASP A 334 -4.85 33.51 -13.09
N ALA A 335 -4.25 34.09 -14.13
CA ALA A 335 -2.90 33.76 -14.61
C ALA A 335 -2.28 34.94 -15.38
N GLU A 336 -0.96 34.92 -15.59
CA GLU A 336 -0.28 35.96 -16.38
C GLU A 336 -0.77 36.00 -17.83
N THR A 337 -1.14 34.84 -18.39
CA THR A 337 -1.68 34.71 -19.74
C THR A 337 -3.00 33.93 -19.73
N GLU A 338 -4.10 34.63 -19.95
CA GLU A 338 -5.45 34.04 -20.05
C GLU A 338 -5.96 33.97 -21.49
N ILE A 339 -6.53 32.84 -21.89
CA ILE A 339 -7.05 32.60 -23.24
C ILE A 339 -8.44 31.96 -23.17
N SER A 340 -9.44 32.62 -23.76
CA SER A 340 -10.84 32.11 -23.72
C SER A 340 -11.34 31.94 -22.28
N CYS A 341 -11.24 33.01 -21.47
CA CYS A 341 -11.78 33.08 -20.12
C CYS A 341 -12.78 34.24 -20.01
N GLU A 342 -13.82 34.08 -19.20
CA GLU A 342 -14.97 34.98 -19.05
C GLU A 342 -15.05 35.60 -17.64
N LEU A 343 -14.01 36.35 -17.26
CA LEU A 343 -13.91 37.18 -16.04
C LEU A 343 -13.83 36.41 -14.71
#